data_AF-A0A7C6IRG5-F1
#
_entry.id   AF-A0A7C6IRG5-F1
#
_cell.length_a   1.000
_cell.length_b   1.000
_cell.length_c   1.000
_cell.angle_alpha   90.00
_cell.angle_beta   90.00
_cell.angle_gamma   90.00
#
_symmetry.space_group_name_H-M   'P 1'
#
loop_
_entity.id
_entity.type
_entity.pdbx_description
1 polymer ?
#
loop_
_entity_poly.entity_id
_entity_poly.type
_entity_poly.pdbx_seq_one_letter_code
_entity_poly.pdbx_strand_id
1 'polypeptide(L)'
;MKEIREKILELVNAYERQLMFYEQIREVGSQEKDLIAKGDLESLLKVLRQKGVYLKNATGQETEIKSLQALLTRHFQLDEFSIPQLKSKASDRYQGDFEQLESVINKLVPMLEELENQERRNEQSLSRYIDATKVQTPGRPQIKLARTAYEKKK
;
A
#
# COMPACT_ATOMS: atom_id res chain seq x y z
N MET A 1 -3.34 30.47 -12.34
CA MET A 1 -2.71 30.45 -10.99
C MET A 1 -3.48 29.60 -9.96
N LYS A 2 -4.82 29.49 -10.01
CA LYS A 2 -5.60 28.52 -9.19
C LYS A 2 -5.32 27.05 -9.59
N GLU A 3 -5.11 26.82 -10.87
CA GLU A 3 -4.86 25.49 -11.47
C GLU A 3 -3.66 24.73 -10.87
N ILE A 4 -2.53 25.39 -10.56
CA ILE A 4 -1.37 24.69 -10.00
C ILE A 4 -1.60 24.29 -8.54
N ARG A 5 -2.32 25.12 -7.78
CA ARG A 5 -2.73 24.76 -6.43
C ARG A 5 -3.64 23.54 -6.46
N GLU A 6 -4.59 23.51 -7.39
CA GLU A 6 -5.46 22.36 -7.60
C GLU A 6 -4.63 21.10 -7.92
N LYS A 7 -3.58 21.19 -8.74
CA LYS A 7 -2.69 20.04 -9.01
C LYS A 7 -1.88 19.58 -7.80
N ILE A 8 -1.47 20.49 -6.92
CA ILE A 8 -0.81 20.11 -5.65
C ILE A 8 -1.82 19.36 -4.76
N LEU A 9 -3.05 19.86 -4.65
CA LEU A 9 -4.10 19.22 -3.85
C LEU A 9 -4.56 17.88 -4.46
N GLU A 10 -4.62 17.75 -5.78
CA GLU A 10 -4.86 16.48 -6.46
C GLU A 10 -3.78 15.45 -6.10
N LEU A 11 -2.50 15.88 -6.03
CA LEU A 11 -1.40 15.01 -5.65
C LEU A 11 -1.49 14.59 -4.17
N VAL A 12 -1.84 15.52 -3.28
CA VAL A 12 -2.14 15.21 -1.87
C VAL A 12 -3.23 14.14 -1.79
N ASN A 13 -4.36 14.37 -2.46
CA ASN A 13 -5.50 13.44 -2.45
C ASN A 13 -5.14 12.07 -3.01
N ALA A 14 -4.30 12.00 -4.04
CA ALA A 14 -3.84 10.73 -4.61
C ALA A 14 -3.01 9.92 -3.59
N TYR A 15 -2.12 10.57 -2.85
CA TYR A 15 -1.37 9.93 -1.77
C TYR A 15 -2.26 9.54 -0.57
N GLU A 16 -3.25 10.36 -0.21
CA GLU A 16 -4.22 10.01 0.83
C GLU A 16 -5.06 8.78 0.45
N ARG A 17 -5.51 8.70 -0.81
CA ARG A 17 -6.19 7.50 -1.33
C ARG A 17 -5.27 6.28 -1.29
N GLN A 18 -3.99 6.44 -1.65
CA GLN A 18 -3.01 5.36 -1.58
C GLN A 18 -2.83 4.85 -0.13
N LEU A 19 -2.71 5.77 0.85
CA LEU A 19 -2.66 5.44 2.27
C LEU A 19 -3.91 4.72 2.75
N MET A 20 -5.10 5.19 2.36
CA MET A 20 -6.36 4.53 2.69
C MET A 20 -6.39 3.08 2.21
N PHE A 21 -5.88 2.78 1.01
CA PHE A 21 -5.77 1.40 0.55
C PHE A 21 -4.76 0.58 1.37
N TYR A 22 -3.64 1.18 1.78
CA TYR A 22 -2.68 0.52 2.67
C TYR A 22 -3.26 0.23 4.07
N GLU A 23 -4.07 1.13 4.62
CA GLU A 23 -4.79 0.91 5.87
C GLU A 23 -5.78 -0.25 5.75
N GLN A 24 -6.53 -0.32 4.64
CA GLN A 24 -7.42 -1.44 4.34
C GLN A 24 -6.66 -2.76 4.21
N ILE A 25 -5.49 -2.76 3.56
CA ILE A 25 -4.61 -3.94 3.48
C ILE A 25 -4.16 -4.37 4.89
N ARG A 26 -3.82 -3.42 5.76
CA ARG A 26 -3.38 -3.69 7.14
C ARG A 26 -4.49 -4.32 7.98
N GLU A 27 -5.72 -3.85 7.81
CA GLU A 27 -6.89 -4.39 8.49
C GLU A 27 -7.14 -5.85 8.07
N VAL A 28 -7.20 -6.08 6.76
CA VAL A 28 -7.37 -7.42 6.18
C VAL A 28 -6.21 -8.35 6.58
N GLY A 29 -4.97 -7.86 6.60
CA GLY A 29 -3.81 -8.60 7.09
C GLY A 29 -3.90 -8.98 8.57
N SER A 30 -4.58 -8.20 9.40
CA SER A 30 -4.82 -8.58 10.80
C SER A 30 -5.83 -9.72 10.90
N GLN A 31 -6.86 -9.70 10.05
CA GLN A 31 -7.86 -10.78 9.96
C GLN A 31 -7.25 -12.09 9.46
N GLU A 32 -6.29 -12.05 8.52
CA GLU A 32 -5.57 -13.23 8.03
C GLU A 32 -4.95 -14.03 9.17
N LYS A 33 -4.29 -13.35 10.13
CA LYS A 33 -3.66 -13.98 11.29
C LYS A 33 -4.67 -14.78 12.11
N ASP A 34 -5.83 -14.20 12.40
CA ASP A 34 -6.87 -14.85 13.21
C ASP A 34 -7.49 -16.05 12.49
N LEU A 35 -7.68 -15.94 11.17
CA LEU A 35 -8.21 -17.02 10.33
C LEU A 35 -7.23 -18.19 10.23
N ILE A 36 -5.92 -17.90 10.10
CA ILE A 36 -4.88 -18.93 10.14
C ILE A 36 -4.89 -19.65 11.49
N ALA A 37 -4.99 -18.91 12.61
CA ALA A 37 -5.03 -19.49 13.94
C ALA A 37 -6.26 -20.40 14.16
N LYS A 38 -7.41 -20.05 13.56
CA LYS A 38 -8.65 -20.84 13.61
C LYS A 38 -8.68 -22.00 12.59
N GLY A 39 -7.73 -22.05 11.67
CA GLY A 39 -7.71 -23.02 10.57
C GLY A 39 -8.81 -22.82 9.51
N ASP A 40 -9.44 -21.63 9.48
CA ASP A 40 -10.50 -21.30 8.52
C ASP A 40 -9.89 -20.83 7.19
N LEU A 41 -9.49 -21.80 6.38
CA LEU A 41 -8.84 -21.56 5.09
C LEU A 41 -9.81 -21.04 4.02
N GLU A 42 -11.11 -21.27 4.15
CA GLU A 42 -12.09 -20.77 3.19
C GLU A 42 -12.25 -19.26 3.34
N SER A 43 -12.44 -18.78 4.55
CA SER A 43 -12.48 -17.35 4.85
C SER A 43 -11.15 -16.68 4.56
N LEU A 44 -10.02 -17.35 4.82
CA LEU A 44 -8.69 -16.84 4.47
C LEU A 44 -8.55 -16.56 2.97
N LEU A 45 -9.07 -17.45 2.10
CA LEU A 45 -9.05 -17.22 0.65
C LEU A 45 -9.90 -16.02 0.22
N LYS A 46 -11.02 -15.74 0.91
CA LYS A 46 -11.87 -14.57 0.62
C LYS A 46 -11.13 -13.28 0.98
N VAL A 47 -10.52 -13.24 2.16
CA VAL A 47 -9.70 -12.13 2.68
C VAL A 47 -8.50 -11.86 1.77
N LEU A 48 -7.78 -12.89 1.31
CA LEU A 48 -6.66 -12.74 0.36
C LEU A 48 -7.09 -12.15 -0.99
N ARG A 49 -8.27 -12.52 -1.50
CA ARG A 49 -8.81 -11.91 -2.73
C ARG A 49 -9.12 -10.43 -2.54
N GLN A 50 -9.72 -10.07 -1.41
CA GLN A 50 -10.01 -8.68 -1.06
C GLN A 50 -8.73 -7.84 -0.95
N LYS A 51 -7.71 -8.38 -0.28
CA LYS A 51 -6.37 -7.77 -0.22
C LYS A 51 -5.77 -7.53 -1.61
N GLY A 52 -5.92 -8.51 -2.52
CA GLY A 52 -5.49 -8.36 -3.91
C GLY A 52 -6.17 -7.21 -4.65
N VAL A 53 -7.46 -6.96 -4.38
CA VAL A 53 -8.18 -5.81 -4.93
C VAL A 53 -7.61 -4.49 -4.38
N TYR A 54 -7.38 -4.42 -3.06
CA TYR A 54 -6.79 -3.21 -2.46
C TYR A 54 -5.38 -2.94 -2.95
N LEU A 55 -4.54 -3.97 -3.11
CA LEU A 55 -3.20 -3.83 -3.70
C LEU A 55 -3.28 -3.29 -5.12
N LYS A 56 -4.17 -3.83 -5.95
CA LYS A 56 -4.37 -3.34 -7.32
C LYS A 56 -4.80 -1.87 -7.33
N ASN A 57 -5.69 -1.48 -6.43
CA ASN A 57 -6.16 -0.09 -6.34
C ASN A 57 -5.06 0.87 -5.85
N ALA A 58 -4.24 0.44 -4.89
CA ALA A 58 -3.08 1.18 -4.42
C ALA A 58 -2.05 1.40 -5.54
N THR A 59 -1.69 0.35 -6.27
CA THR A 59 -0.80 0.45 -7.45
C THR A 59 -1.43 1.30 -8.56
N GLY A 60 -2.76 1.29 -8.69
CA GLY A 60 -3.48 2.15 -9.62
C GLY A 60 -3.26 3.65 -9.38
N GLN A 61 -3.00 4.07 -8.13
CA GLN A 61 -2.69 5.47 -7.82
C GLN A 61 -1.29 5.89 -8.32
N GLU A 62 -0.35 4.96 -8.52
CA GLU A 62 1.03 5.29 -8.88
C GLU A 62 1.12 6.04 -10.22
N THR A 63 0.28 5.68 -11.19
CA THR A 63 0.25 6.34 -12.50
C THR A 63 -0.21 7.80 -12.37
N GLU A 64 -1.26 8.05 -11.57
CA GLU A 64 -1.76 9.40 -11.30
C GLU A 64 -0.71 10.23 -10.56
N ILE A 65 -0.12 9.68 -9.51
CA ILE A 65 0.95 10.31 -8.73
C ILE A 65 2.13 10.68 -9.63
N LYS A 66 2.64 9.75 -10.44
CA LYS A 66 3.77 10.02 -11.35
C LYS A 66 3.45 11.11 -12.37
N SER A 67 2.23 11.12 -12.90
CA SER A 67 1.78 12.15 -13.85
C SER A 67 1.74 13.54 -13.20
N LEU A 68 1.18 13.64 -12.01
CA LEU A 68 1.11 14.90 -11.24
C LEU A 68 2.50 15.38 -10.82
N GLN A 69 3.37 14.48 -10.36
CA GLN A 69 4.77 14.80 -10.05
C GLN A 69 5.49 15.36 -11.28
N ALA A 70 5.38 14.70 -12.44
CA ALA A 70 6.00 15.17 -13.68
C ALA A 70 5.48 16.55 -14.11
N LEU A 71 4.18 16.80 -13.94
CA LEU A 71 3.57 18.11 -14.19
C LEU A 71 4.19 19.20 -13.29
N LEU A 72 4.29 18.95 -11.98
CA LEU A 72 4.85 19.89 -11.02
C LEU A 72 6.35 20.13 -11.27
N THR A 73 7.11 19.06 -11.52
CA THR A 73 8.52 19.13 -11.91
C THR A 73 8.71 20.03 -13.14
N ARG A 74 7.88 19.86 -14.18
CA ARG A 74 7.92 20.71 -15.38
C ARG A 74 7.53 22.15 -15.09
N HIS A 75 6.47 22.37 -14.29
CA HIS A 75 5.98 23.71 -13.98
C HIS A 75 7.02 24.54 -13.21
N PHE A 76 7.67 23.95 -12.21
CA PHE A 76 8.68 24.59 -11.38
C PHE A 76 10.11 24.45 -11.93
N GLN A 77 10.27 23.87 -13.13
CA GLN A 77 11.56 23.67 -13.81
C GLN A 77 12.56 22.95 -12.91
N LEU A 78 12.15 21.82 -12.35
CA LEU A 78 13.00 20.93 -11.56
C LEU A 78 13.57 19.82 -12.46
N ASP A 79 14.75 19.32 -12.12
CA ASP A 79 15.33 18.15 -12.79
C ASP A 79 14.60 16.86 -12.36
N GLU A 80 14.17 16.81 -11.10
CA GLU A 80 13.41 15.71 -10.52
C GLU A 80 12.36 16.22 -9.53
N PHE A 81 11.38 15.39 -9.21
CA PHE A 81 10.38 15.75 -8.21
C PHE A 81 11.01 15.76 -6.81
N SER A 82 10.99 16.91 -6.14
CA SER A 82 11.55 17.08 -4.80
C SER A 82 10.77 18.15 -4.05
N ILE A 83 10.17 17.79 -2.90
CA ILE A 83 9.44 18.76 -2.06
C ILE A 83 10.36 19.91 -1.58
N PRO A 84 11.58 19.65 -1.07
CA PRO A 84 12.49 20.74 -0.72
C PRO A 84 12.75 21.70 -1.88
N GLN A 85 12.95 21.17 -3.10
CA GLN A 85 13.16 22.01 -4.27
C GLN A 85 11.89 22.78 -4.66
N LEU A 86 10.70 22.16 -4.60
CA LEU A 86 9.42 22.82 -4.82
C LEU A 86 9.23 23.99 -3.85
N LYS A 87 9.47 23.78 -2.56
CA LYS A 87 9.40 24.84 -1.53
C LYS A 87 10.39 25.97 -1.79
N SER A 88 11.57 25.68 -2.34
CA SER A 88 12.57 26.70 -2.64
C SER A 88 12.27 27.54 -3.90
N LYS A 89 11.63 26.96 -4.92
CA LYS A 89 11.35 27.64 -6.20
C LYS A 89 9.96 28.25 -6.29
N ALA A 90 9.02 27.77 -5.48
CA ALA A 90 7.65 28.25 -5.50
C ALA A 90 7.45 29.50 -4.64
N SER A 91 6.43 30.29 -4.97
CA SER A 91 5.97 31.41 -4.15
C SER A 91 5.42 30.92 -2.80
N ASP A 92 5.60 31.73 -1.75
CA ASP A 92 5.13 31.49 -0.37
C ASP A 92 3.67 31.05 -0.25
N ARG A 93 2.82 31.47 -1.19
CA ARG A 93 1.40 31.11 -1.21
C ARG A 93 1.11 29.61 -1.33
N TYR A 94 2.09 28.80 -1.74
CA TYR A 94 1.96 27.35 -1.89
C TYR A 94 2.58 26.55 -0.73
N GLN A 95 3.25 27.22 0.22
CA GLN A 95 4.01 26.52 1.27
C GLN A 95 3.13 25.60 2.11
N GLY A 96 1.95 26.07 2.51
CA GLY A 96 0.99 25.23 3.24
C GLY A 96 0.51 24.01 2.46
N ASP A 97 0.34 24.14 1.12
CA ASP A 97 -0.05 23.00 0.29
C ASP A 97 1.11 21.98 0.17
N PHE A 98 2.37 22.43 0.13
CA PHE A 98 3.54 21.54 0.14
C PHE A 98 3.81 20.91 1.51
N GLU A 99 3.53 21.60 2.60
CA GLU A 99 3.59 21.03 3.96
C GLU A 99 2.56 19.91 4.12
N GLN A 100 1.35 20.10 3.59
CA GLN A 100 0.35 19.04 3.56
C GLN A 100 0.83 17.84 2.73
N LEU A 101 1.36 18.09 1.54
CA LEU A 101 1.92 17.03 0.68
C LEU A 101 3.05 16.25 1.37
N GLU A 102 3.98 16.96 2.00
CA GLU A 102 5.07 16.36 2.77
C GLU A 102 4.55 15.52 3.93
N SER A 103 3.56 16.03 4.67
CA SER A 103 2.94 15.32 5.79
C SER A 103 2.33 13.99 5.34
N VAL A 104 1.65 13.96 4.19
CA VAL A 104 1.04 12.73 3.66
C VAL A 104 2.12 11.76 3.17
N ILE A 105 3.13 12.24 2.43
CA ILE A 105 4.22 11.37 1.95
C ILE A 105 5.00 10.75 3.12
N ASN A 106 5.25 11.51 4.18
CA ASN A 106 5.98 11.02 5.37
C ASN A 106 5.25 9.88 6.10
N LYS A 107 3.94 9.69 5.88
CA LYS A 107 3.18 8.55 6.42
C LYS A 107 3.34 7.27 5.60
N LEU A 108 3.78 7.35 4.35
CA LEU A 108 3.85 6.18 3.46
C LEU A 108 4.93 5.19 3.90
N VAL A 109 6.13 5.66 4.22
CA VAL A 109 7.25 4.80 4.62
C VAL A 109 6.90 3.94 5.84
N PRO A 110 6.50 4.51 6.99
CA PRO A 110 6.15 3.69 8.16
C PRO A 110 4.96 2.76 7.89
N MET A 111 3.97 3.18 7.10
CA MET A 111 2.85 2.32 6.71
C MET A 111 3.32 1.11 5.89
N LEU A 112 4.22 1.31 4.93
CA LEU A 112 4.76 0.22 4.11
C LEU A 112 5.62 -0.74 4.94
N GLU A 113 6.43 -0.22 5.86
CA GLU A 113 7.22 -1.04 6.80
C GLU A 113 6.31 -1.87 7.71
N GLU A 114 5.23 -1.29 8.24
CA GLU A 114 4.21 -2.02 9.02
C GLU A 114 3.59 -3.16 8.22
N LEU A 115 3.20 -2.89 6.97
CA LEU A 115 2.61 -3.87 6.06
C LEU A 115 3.58 -5.01 5.72
N GLU A 116 4.83 -4.70 5.42
CA GLU A 116 5.85 -5.72 5.15
C GLU A 116 6.08 -6.61 6.37
N ASN A 117 6.17 -6.01 7.56
CA ASN A 117 6.32 -6.73 8.82
C ASN A 117 5.10 -7.59 9.15
N GLN A 118 3.89 -7.12 8.83
CA GLN A 118 2.67 -7.90 8.96
C GLN A 118 2.65 -9.09 8.00
N GLU A 119 2.99 -8.87 6.72
CA GLU A 119 3.00 -9.90 5.69
C GLU A 119 3.94 -11.05 6.07
N ARG A 120 5.16 -10.70 6.49
CA ARG A 120 6.16 -11.67 6.94
C ARG A 120 5.66 -12.50 8.13
N ARG A 121 4.92 -11.90 9.07
CA ARG A 121 4.33 -12.62 10.22
C ARG A 121 3.18 -13.54 9.79
N ASN A 122 2.35 -13.10 8.84
CA ASN A 122 1.24 -13.91 8.32
C ASN A 122 1.76 -15.12 7.55
N GLU A 123 2.76 -14.93 6.69
CA GLU A 123 3.42 -16.00 5.95
C GLU A 123 4.06 -17.04 6.88
N GLN A 124 4.76 -16.59 7.92
CA GLN A 124 5.32 -17.48 8.94
C GLN A 124 4.23 -18.27 9.68
N SER A 125 3.12 -17.62 10.02
CA SER A 125 2.00 -18.26 10.73
C SER A 125 1.33 -19.31 9.85
N LEU A 126 1.11 -18.98 8.57
CA LEU A 126 0.56 -19.93 7.59
C LEU A 126 1.50 -21.12 7.38
N SER A 127 2.80 -20.88 7.26
CA SER A 127 3.80 -21.95 7.09
C SER A 127 3.78 -22.92 8.27
N ARG A 128 3.77 -22.39 9.51
CA ARG A 128 3.66 -23.21 10.73
C ARG A 128 2.37 -24.01 10.78
N TYR A 129 1.24 -23.40 10.43
CA TYR A 129 -0.06 -24.08 10.36
C TYR A 129 -0.03 -25.23 9.34
N ILE A 130 0.56 -25.00 8.16
CA ILE A 130 0.70 -26.01 7.12
C ILE A 130 1.56 -27.18 7.61
N ASP A 131 2.69 -26.91 8.24
CA ASP A 131 3.57 -27.97 8.72
C ASP A 131 2.94 -28.80 9.84
N ALA A 132 2.20 -28.15 10.75
CA ALA A 132 1.43 -28.85 11.78
C ALA A 132 0.29 -29.72 11.19
N THR A 133 -0.35 -29.28 10.10
CA THR A 133 -1.48 -29.99 9.48
C THR A 133 -1.04 -31.08 8.49
N LYS A 134 0.14 -30.97 7.86
CA LYS A 134 0.74 -32.04 7.04
C LYS A 134 0.94 -33.35 7.81
N VAL A 135 1.20 -33.26 9.12
CA VAL A 135 1.35 -34.41 10.01
C VAL A 135 0.00 -35.12 10.25
N GLN A 136 -1.12 -34.43 10.08
CA GLN A 136 -2.46 -34.95 10.41
C GLN A 136 -3.34 -35.27 9.20
N THR A 137 -3.17 -34.61 8.04
CA THR A 137 -3.94 -34.96 6.83
C THR A 137 -3.28 -34.42 5.54
N PRO A 138 -2.78 -35.29 4.64
CA PRO A 138 -2.30 -34.84 3.34
C PRO A 138 -3.49 -34.57 2.40
N GLY A 139 -3.64 -33.33 1.90
CA GLY A 139 -4.38 -33.11 0.65
C GLY A 139 -5.43 -32.00 0.55
N ARG A 140 -5.54 -31.03 1.47
CA ARG A 140 -6.52 -29.94 1.27
C ARG A 140 -6.11 -29.00 0.12
N PRO A 141 -6.90 -28.86 -0.96
CA PRO A 141 -6.58 -27.98 -2.09
C PRO A 141 -6.53 -26.49 -1.70
N GLN A 142 -7.25 -26.08 -0.65
CA GLN A 142 -7.20 -24.71 -0.14
C GLN A 142 -5.82 -24.34 0.42
N ILE A 143 -5.08 -25.30 0.99
CA ILE A 143 -3.71 -25.06 1.50
C ILE A 143 -2.78 -24.69 0.35
N LYS A 144 -2.88 -25.39 -0.79
CA LYS A 144 -2.08 -25.09 -1.98
C LYS A 144 -2.40 -23.70 -2.52
N LEU A 145 -3.69 -23.36 -2.63
CA LEU A 145 -4.13 -22.06 -3.14
C LEU A 145 -3.70 -20.89 -2.24
N ALA A 146 -3.84 -21.04 -0.92
CA ALA A 146 -3.38 -20.04 0.04
C ALA A 146 -1.86 -19.84 -0.09
N ARG A 147 -1.09 -20.93 -0.13
CA ARG A 147 0.37 -20.86 -0.32
C ARG A 147 0.79 -20.16 -1.62
N THR A 148 0.16 -20.50 -2.74
CA THR A 148 0.44 -19.84 -4.03
C THR A 148 0.13 -18.34 -4.01
N ALA A 149 -0.86 -17.90 -3.23
CA ALA A 149 -1.16 -16.47 -3.08
C ALA A 149 -0.01 -15.70 -2.41
N TYR A 150 0.72 -16.32 -1.48
CA TYR A 150 1.91 -15.73 -0.84
C TYR A 150 3.17 -15.87 -1.73
N GLU A 151 3.34 -16.98 -2.44
CA GLU A 151 4.53 -17.23 -3.28
C GLU A 151 4.61 -16.36 -4.55
N LYS A 152 3.54 -15.69 -4.97
CA LYS A 152 3.50 -14.87 -6.20
C LYS A 152 4.33 -13.57 -6.17
N LYS A 153 5.14 -13.33 -5.12
CA LYS A 153 6.11 -12.23 -5.06
C LYS A 153 7.53 -12.75 -5.33
N LYS A 154 7.88 -12.93 -6.60
CA LYS A 154 9.26 -12.97 -7.10
C LYS A 154 9.35 -12.21 -8.41
#